data_AF-A0A354MED3-F1
#
_entry.id   AF-A0A354MED3-F1
#
_cell.length_a   1.000
_cell.length_b   1.000
_cell.length_c   1.000
_cell.angle_alpha   90.00
_cell.angle_beta   90.00
_cell.angle_gamma   90.00
#
_symmetry.space_group_name_H-M   'P 1'
#
loop_
_entity.id
_entity.type
_entity.pdbx_description
1 polymer ?
#
loop_
_entity_poly.entity_id
_entity_poly.type
_entity_poly.pdbx_seq_one_letter_code
_entity_poly.pdbx_strand_id
1 'polypeptide(L)'
;MEERSLRIYNSEKTFFSKLTNTLTKIIVPTQIGINSVLISMKRNNVLKAYEGTLEDTENQEKKESAKKKFEDVYALYLEAVDKHIMDSIYKKVKNDTATDFEKNALSKYYTVIHLKDSEYLEYKYRKQIYLLELDYQSLKRSEKTKLLDKYKTFYIKEMDVLYKGLLKHYSIKLADNLTYGTKEETYNKIFATVEEYIVNVLPLKFEQNKSKEYAQILEDYNNFEKFTVGKLDQNDNIEKNMILLSISRKLFTHSLPLIVAEQCYIKLLKDVRSLIVDTKVVRKQEKAYSLLIKLIEEYNIKLLSTKIYWDKPSDREEYKEFWKKYQKISELKGINNAEYNEQIEILFITNDLKKVYANENKYYKIIKFYKNKLVELGAMRNLKNSFTSNIKLYSKAGTLCKR
;
A
#
# COMPACT_ATOMS: atom_id res chain seq x y z
N MET A 1 -45.49 22.44 -19.83
CA MET A 1 -44.31 21.62 -20.16
C MET A 1 -43.58 21.37 -18.87
N GLU A 2 -43.67 20.14 -18.35
CA GLU A 2 -43.19 19.76 -17.02
C GLU A 2 -41.66 19.67 -16.93
N GLU A 3 -41.15 20.13 -15.80
CA GLU A 3 -39.76 20.06 -15.35
C GLU A 3 -39.28 18.60 -15.26
N ARG A 4 -38.24 18.24 -16.02
CA ARG A 4 -37.52 16.98 -15.81
C ARG A 4 -36.41 17.20 -14.80
N SER A 5 -36.70 16.86 -13.55
CA SER A 5 -35.69 16.67 -12.52
C SER A 5 -34.67 15.60 -12.96
N LEU A 6 -33.38 15.93 -12.86
CA LEU A 6 -32.27 14.99 -12.99
C LEU A 6 -32.42 13.93 -11.90
N ARG A 7 -32.92 12.74 -12.27
CA ARG A 7 -32.86 11.57 -11.40
C ARG A 7 -31.41 11.24 -11.12
N ILE A 8 -30.96 11.53 -9.89
CA ILE A 8 -29.73 11.00 -9.33
C ILE A 8 -29.90 9.48 -9.29
N TYR A 9 -29.34 8.79 -10.28
CA TYR A 9 -29.21 7.35 -10.23
C TYR A 9 -28.29 6.98 -9.06
N ASN A 10 -28.79 6.12 -8.18
CA ASN A 10 -28.09 5.60 -7.00
C ASN A 10 -26.83 4.84 -7.45
N SER A 11 -25.70 5.55 -7.56
CA SER A 11 -24.41 5.05 -8.07
C SER A 11 -23.83 3.92 -7.22
N GLU A 12 -24.22 3.80 -5.95
CA GLU A 12 -23.75 2.74 -5.05
C GLU A 12 -24.05 1.33 -5.59
N LYS A 13 -25.25 1.07 -6.16
CA LYS A 13 -25.64 -0.29 -6.58
C LYS A 13 -24.97 -0.77 -7.88
N THR A 14 -24.60 0.15 -8.77
CA THR A 14 -24.00 -0.16 -10.07
C THR A 14 -22.46 -0.26 -10.01
N PHE A 15 -21.83 0.34 -8.99
CA PHE A 15 -20.38 0.29 -8.78
C PHE A 15 -19.93 -1.08 -8.24
N PHE A 16 -20.53 -1.56 -7.15
CA PHE A 16 -20.14 -2.86 -6.56
C PHE A 16 -20.39 -4.05 -7.51
N SER A 17 -21.50 -4.03 -8.28
CA SER A 17 -21.85 -5.11 -9.21
C SER A 17 -20.93 -5.23 -10.43
N LYS A 18 -20.20 -4.17 -10.82
CA LYS A 18 -19.20 -4.23 -11.89
C LYS A 18 -17.86 -4.81 -11.42
N LEU A 19 -17.48 -4.60 -10.16
CA LEU A 19 -16.23 -5.10 -9.57
C LEU A 19 -16.28 -6.58 -9.22
N THR A 20 -17.40 -7.03 -8.63
CA THR A 20 -17.58 -8.47 -8.37
C THR A 20 -17.54 -9.26 -9.67
N ASN A 21 -17.92 -8.67 -10.81
CA ASN A 21 -17.92 -9.35 -12.11
C ASN A 21 -16.59 -9.25 -12.89
N THR A 22 -15.70 -8.31 -12.60
CA THR A 22 -14.47 -8.12 -13.41
C THR A 22 -13.26 -8.81 -12.79
N LEU A 23 -13.09 -8.76 -11.47
CA LEU A 23 -12.04 -9.54 -10.77
C LEU A 23 -12.36 -11.05 -10.73
N THR A 24 -13.65 -11.41 -10.70
CA THR A 24 -14.07 -12.82 -10.73
C THR A 24 -13.95 -13.44 -12.14
N LYS A 25 -13.88 -12.64 -13.22
CA LYS A 25 -13.80 -13.16 -14.61
C LYS A 25 -12.42 -13.59 -15.07
N ILE A 26 -11.34 -13.17 -14.40
CA ILE A 26 -9.97 -13.58 -14.75
C ILE A 26 -9.66 -15.01 -14.28
N ILE A 27 -10.51 -15.63 -13.46
CA ILE A 27 -10.27 -16.97 -12.88
C ILE A 27 -11.52 -17.85 -12.94
N VAL A 28 -12.12 -18.03 -14.12
CA VAL A 28 -13.08 -19.13 -14.31
C VAL A 28 -12.83 -19.84 -15.64
N PRO A 29 -12.23 -21.03 -15.57
CA PRO A 29 -12.77 -22.17 -16.29
C PRO A 29 -13.16 -23.31 -15.34
N THR A 30 -14.45 -23.65 -15.39
CA THR A 30 -15.12 -24.95 -15.18
C THR A 30 -14.62 -26.01 -14.17
N GLN A 31 -15.54 -26.34 -13.25
CA GLN A 31 -15.81 -27.58 -12.50
C GLN A 31 -14.90 -28.05 -11.32
N ILE A 32 -15.57 -28.19 -10.16
CA ILE A 32 -15.21 -28.84 -8.87
C ILE A 32 -14.21 -28.07 -7.97
N GLY A 33 -14.74 -27.42 -6.93
CA GLY A 33 -13.94 -26.82 -5.84
C GLY A 33 -13.45 -27.83 -4.81
N ILE A 34 -12.68 -27.37 -3.83
CA ILE A 34 -12.10 -28.17 -2.73
C ILE A 34 -13.21 -28.54 -1.72
N ASN A 35 -14.05 -29.51 -2.05
CA ASN A 35 -15.11 -30.00 -1.17
C ASN A 35 -14.76 -31.39 -0.62
N SER A 36 -13.86 -31.42 0.37
CA SER A 36 -13.71 -32.60 1.23
C SER A 36 -14.78 -32.57 2.33
N VAL A 37 -15.40 -33.73 2.60
CA VAL A 37 -16.33 -33.92 3.72
C VAL A 37 -15.66 -33.54 5.04
N LEU A 38 -14.37 -33.86 5.20
CA LEU A 38 -13.58 -33.52 6.38
C LEU A 38 -13.45 -32.00 6.57
N ILE A 39 -13.10 -31.27 5.51
CA ILE A 39 -12.99 -29.80 5.55
C ILE A 39 -14.34 -29.20 5.93
N SER A 40 -15.43 -29.70 5.34
CA SER A 40 -16.78 -29.21 5.64
C SER A 40 -17.16 -29.40 7.12
N MET A 41 -16.83 -30.56 7.70
CA MET A 41 -17.04 -30.82 9.12
C MET A 41 -16.21 -29.88 10.00
N LYS A 42 -14.91 -29.74 9.72
CA LYS A 42 -14.01 -28.88 10.49
C LYS A 42 -14.38 -27.40 10.36
N ARG A 43 -14.81 -26.95 9.17
CA ARG A 43 -15.32 -25.61 8.91
C ARG A 43 -16.55 -25.30 9.77
N ASN A 44 -17.52 -26.21 9.82
CA ASN A 44 -18.69 -26.00 10.68
C ASN A 44 -18.32 -25.90 12.15
N ASN A 45 -17.33 -26.69 12.60
CA ASN A 45 -16.87 -26.63 13.98
C ASN A 45 -16.16 -25.30 14.29
N VAL A 46 -15.30 -24.81 13.40
CA VAL A 46 -14.61 -23.53 13.62
C VAL A 46 -15.57 -22.35 13.59
N LEU A 47 -16.59 -22.38 12.71
CA LEU A 47 -17.62 -21.34 12.68
C LEU A 47 -18.45 -21.30 13.97
N LYS A 48 -18.82 -22.47 14.52
CA LYS A 48 -19.51 -22.55 15.81
C LYS A 48 -18.63 -22.05 16.96
N ALA A 49 -17.36 -22.45 16.99
CA ALA A 49 -16.43 -21.99 18.00
C ALA A 49 -16.21 -20.48 17.92
N TYR A 50 -16.11 -19.93 16.70
CA TYR A 50 -16.02 -18.51 16.44
C TYR A 50 -17.25 -17.75 16.92
N GLU A 51 -18.47 -18.22 16.59
CA GLU A 51 -19.72 -17.64 17.09
C GLU A 51 -19.74 -17.58 18.63
N GLY A 52 -19.26 -18.63 19.31
CA GLY A 52 -19.12 -18.66 20.77
C GLY A 52 -18.10 -17.65 21.34
N THR A 53 -17.12 -17.19 20.56
CA THR A 53 -16.20 -16.12 21.01
C THR A 53 -16.81 -14.72 20.94
N LEU A 54 -17.92 -14.56 20.20
CA LEU A 54 -18.65 -13.30 20.07
C LEU A 54 -19.70 -13.11 21.17
N GLU A 55 -19.98 -14.14 21.98
CA GLU A 55 -20.95 -14.05 23.07
C GLU A 55 -20.46 -13.08 24.15
N ASP A 56 -21.22 -11.99 24.36
CA ASP A 56 -20.95 -11.01 25.41
C ASP A 56 -21.23 -11.62 26.80
N THR A 57 -20.18 -12.19 27.39
CA THR A 57 -20.21 -12.72 28.76
C THR A 57 -19.33 -11.85 29.66
N GLU A 58 -19.76 -11.44 30.85
CA GLU A 58 -18.91 -10.65 31.76
C GLU A 58 -17.78 -11.46 32.41
N ASN A 59 -17.91 -12.79 32.44
CA ASN A 59 -16.93 -13.71 33.01
C ASN A 59 -15.69 -13.88 32.11
N GLN A 60 -14.54 -13.44 32.62
CA GLN A 60 -13.24 -13.51 31.92
C GLN A 60 -12.76 -14.94 31.65
N GLU A 61 -12.94 -15.88 32.58
CA GLU A 61 -12.55 -17.29 32.40
C GLU A 61 -13.34 -17.95 31.27
N LYS A 62 -14.64 -17.63 31.17
CA LYS A 62 -15.48 -18.11 30.06
C LYS A 62 -14.99 -17.57 28.72
N LYS A 63 -14.63 -16.28 28.63
CA LYS A 63 -14.05 -15.71 27.40
C LYS A 63 -12.74 -16.38 27.00
N GLU A 64 -11.83 -16.58 27.96
CA GLU A 64 -10.54 -17.19 27.69
C GLU A 64 -10.68 -18.65 27.26
N SER A 65 -11.56 -19.41 27.92
CA SER A 65 -11.86 -20.79 27.53
C SER A 65 -12.49 -20.90 26.13
N ALA A 66 -13.39 -19.98 25.77
CA ALA A 66 -13.98 -19.92 24.43
C ALA A 66 -12.92 -19.60 23.36
N LYS A 67 -12.01 -18.65 23.65
CA LYS A 67 -10.91 -18.30 22.78
C LYS A 67 -9.95 -19.47 22.55
N LYS A 68 -9.56 -20.17 23.62
CA LYS A 68 -8.69 -21.36 23.51
C LYS A 68 -9.33 -22.47 22.69
N LYS A 69 -10.62 -22.76 22.93
CA LYS A 69 -11.39 -23.71 22.11
C LYS A 69 -11.41 -23.31 20.63
N PHE A 70 -11.61 -22.03 20.34
CA PHE A 70 -11.54 -21.51 18.98
C PHE A 70 -10.16 -21.72 18.37
N GLU A 71 -9.08 -21.38 19.07
CA GLU A 71 -7.69 -21.57 18.59
C GLU A 71 -7.39 -23.04 18.27
N ASP A 72 -7.80 -23.98 19.13
CA ASP A 72 -7.61 -25.42 18.93
C ASP A 72 -8.39 -25.92 17.69
N VAL A 73 -9.66 -25.53 17.56
CA VAL A 73 -10.50 -25.95 16.43
C VAL A 73 -10.06 -25.29 15.13
N TYR A 74 -9.60 -24.04 15.18
CA TYR A 74 -9.07 -23.30 14.04
C TYR A 74 -7.80 -23.95 13.51
N ALA A 75 -6.87 -24.37 14.38
CA ALA A 75 -5.67 -25.10 13.97
C ALA A 75 -6.03 -26.41 13.25
N LEU A 76 -6.95 -27.20 13.80
CA LEU A 76 -7.43 -28.45 13.18
C LEU A 76 -8.14 -28.23 11.84
N TYR A 77 -8.84 -27.10 11.70
CA TYR A 77 -9.48 -26.71 10.45
C TYR A 77 -8.46 -26.38 9.37
N LEU A 78 -7.48 -25.53 9.67
CA LEU A 78 -6.40 -25.19 8.73
C LEU A 78 -5.58 -26.42 8.35
N GLU A 79 -5.28 -27.31 9.31
CA GLU A 79 -4.58 -28.57 9.04
C GLU A 79 -5.36 -29.45 8.06
N ALA A 80 -6.69 -29.50 8.17
CA ALA A 80 -7.53 -30.26 7.23
C ALA A 80 -7.48 -29.68 5.81
N VAL A 81 -7.44 -28.34 5.67
CA VAL A 81 -7.26 -27.69 4.36
C VAL A 81 -5.86 -27.97 3.81
N ASP A 82 -4.83 -27.84 4.64
CA ASP A 82 -3.42 -28.08 4.29
C ASP A 82 -3.20 -29.52 3.79
N LYS A 83 -3.68 -30.52 4.55
CA LYS A 83 -3.61 -31.94 4.16
C LYS A 83 -4.31 -32.20 2.84
N HIS A 84 -5.49 -31.61 2.62
CA HIS A 84 -6.20 -31.79 1.35
C HIS A 84 -5.39 -31.30 0.13
N ILE A 85 -4.58 -30.25 0.27
CA ILE A 85 -3.71 -29.80 -0.82
C ILE A 85 -2.74 -30.93 -1.21
N MET A 86 -2.08 -31.56 -0.25
CA MET A 86 -1.11 -32.63 -0.53
C MET A 86 -1.78 -33.96 -0.91
N ASP A 87 -2.88 -34.31 -0.26
CA ASP A 87 -3.51 -35.62 -0.44
C ASP A 87 -4.40 -35.71 -1.67
N SER A 88 -4.90 -34.56 -2.14
CA SER A 88 -5.84 -34.48 -3.26
C SER A 88 -5.26 -33.64 -4.40
N ILE A 89 -5.01 -32.34 -4.17
CA ILE A 89 -4.60 -31.41 -5.25
C ILE A 89 -3.27 -31.85 -5.86
N TYR A 90 -2.25 -32.12 -5.06
CA TYR A 90 -0.95 -32.59 -5.53
C TYR A 90 -1.07 -33.89 -6.33
N LYS A 91 -1.86 -34.87 -5.86
CA LYS A 91 -2.06 -36.13 -6.59
C LYS A 91 -2.76 -35.90 -7.92
N LYS A 92 -3.78 -35.03 -7.98
CA LYS A 92 -4.45 -34.66 -9.22
C LYS A 92 -3.50 -33.99 -10.20
N VAL A 93 -2.65 -33.08 -9.73
CA VAL A 93 -1.65 -32.40 -10.57
C VAL A 93 -0.63 -33.40 -11.09
N LYS A 94 -0.11 -34.28 -10.22
CA LYS A 94 0.83 -35.34 -10.60
C LYS A 94 0.26 -36.31 -11.64
N ASN A 95 -1.04 -36.58 -11.59
CA ASN A 95 -1.74 -37.49 -12.49
C ASN A 95 -2.40 -36.76 -13.69
N ASP A 96 -2.07 -35.49 -13.94
CA ASP A 96 -2.64 -34.68 -15.03
C ASP A 96 -4.18 -34.61 -15.08
N THR A 97 -4.82 -34.75 -13.92
CA THR A 97 -6.29 -34.68 -13.74
C THR A 97 -6.74 -33.40 -13.02
N ALA A 98 -5.80 -32.53 -12.64
CA ALA A 98 -6.09 -31.28 -11.95
C ALA A 98 -6.61 -30.20 -12.90
N THR A 99 -7.55 -29.42 -12.39
CA THR A 99 -8.00 -28.17 -13.01
C THR A 99 -6.89 -27.10 -13.00
N ASP A 100 -6.99 -26.09 -13.85
CA ASP A 100 -6.06 -24.95 -13.83
C ASP A 100 -6.06 -24.22 -12.49
N PHE A 101 -7.21 -24.18 -11.82
CA PHE A 101 -7.32 -23.65 -10.47
C PHE A 101 -6.49 -24.46 -9.47
N GLU A 102 -6.59 -25.78 -9.50
CA GLU A 102 -5.84 -26.69 -8.63
C GLU A 102 -4.33 -26.63 -8.90
N LYS A 103 -3.92 -26.52 -10.17
CA LYS A 103 -2.52 -26.28 -10.55
C LYS A 103 -1.99 -24.96 -9.99
N ASN A 104 -2.75 -23.87 -10.16
CA ASN A 104 -2.38 -22.55 -9.63
C ASN A 104 -2.36 -22.52 -8.10
N ALA A 105 -3.30 -23.20 -7.44
CA ALA A 105 -3.31 -23.37 -5.99
C ALA A 105 -2.03 -24.09 -5.52
N LEU A 106 -1.69 -25.24 -6.11
CA LEU A 106 -0.47 -25.95 -5.73
C LEU A 106 0.80 -25.13 -5.94
N SER A 107 0.89 -24.39 -7.06
CA SER A 107 2.02 -23.51 -7.32
C SER A 107 2.17 -22.43 -6.25
N LYS A 108 1.08 -21.71 -5.92
CA LYS A 108 1.09 -20.70 -4.86
C LYS A 108 1.43 -21.30 -3.49
N TYR A 109 0.91 -22.50 -3.21
CA TYR A 109 1.21 -23.22 -1.98
C TYR A 109 2.70 -23.45 -1.82
N TYR A 110 3.40 -23.94 -2.86
CA TYR A 110 4.85 -24.13 -2.79
C TYR A 110 5.62 -22.82 -2.59
N THR A 111 5.21 -21.73 -3.27
CA THR A 111 5.80 -20.40 -3.01
C THR A 111 5.70 -20.01 -1.55
N VAL A 112 4.55 -20.29 -0.91
CA VAL A 112 4.38 -20.02 0.52
C VAL A 112 5.21 -20.97 1.38
N ILE A 113 5.25 -22.28 1.08
CA ILE A 113 6.06 -23.25 1.84
C ILE A 113 7.55 -22.90 1.82
N HIS A 114 8.08 -22.41 0.70
CA HIS A 114 9.48 -21.99 0.61
C HIS A 114 9.87 -20.88 1.58
N LEU A 115 8.91 -20.04 2.01
CA LEU A 115 9.16 -19.01 3.01
C LEU A 115 9.50 -19.60 4.39
N LYS A 116 9.16 -20.87 4.65
CA LYS A 116 9.39 -21.52 5.95
C LYS A 116 10.87 -21.51 6.34
N ASP A 117 11.75 -21.68 5.36
CA ASP A 117 13.19 -21.81 5.58
C ASP A 117 13.88 -20.44 5.62
N SER A 118 13.28 -19.39 5.05
CA SER A 118 13.86 -18.04 4.97
C SER A 118 13.27 -17.05 5.98
N GLU A 119 11.95 -17.01 6.13
CA GLU A 119 11.22 -16.04 6.96
C GLU A 119 10.04 -16.72 7.67
N TYR A 120 10.33 -17.45 8.74
CA TYR A 120 9.34 -18.30 9.44
C TYR A 120 8.08 -17.55 9.91
N LEU A 121 8.23 -16.30 10.39
CA LEU A 121 7.07 -15.53 10.85
C LEU A 121 6.20 -15.05 9.68
N GLU A 122 6.81 -14.62 8.57
CA GLU A 122 6.08 -14.32 7.32
C GLU A 122 5.36 -15.58 6.82
N TYR A 123 6.05 -16.72 6.77
CA TYR A 123 5.48 -18.02 6.41
C TYR A 123 4.23 -18.33 7.23
N LYS A 124 4.28 -18.16 8.56
CA LYS A 124 3.14 -18.45 9.46
C LYS A 124 1.90 -17.64 9.09
N TYR A 125 2.04 -16.36 8.74
CA TYR A 125 0.90 -15.52 8.33
C TYR A 125 0.46 -15.85 6.91
N ARG A 126 1.41 -15.91 5.96
CA ARG A 126 1.14 -16.19 4.54
C ARG A 126 0.45 -17.54 4.33
N LYS A 127 0.85 -18.58 5.07
CA LYS A 127 0.21 -19.90 5.01
C LYS A 127 -1.25 -19.83 5.46
N GLN A 128 -1.54 -19.17 6.56
CA GLN A 128 -2.93 -19.06 7.04
C GLN A 128 -3.81 -18.25 6.09
N ILE A 129 -3.31 -17.10 5.60
CA ILE A 129 -3.99 -16.30 4.58
C ILE A 129 -4.31 -17.18 3.36
N TYR A 130 -3.30 -17.87 2.83
CA TYR A 130 -3.47 -18.71 1.66
C TYR A 130 -4.50 -19.83 1.86
N LEU A 131 -4.46 -20.53 3.00
CA LEU A 131 -5.40 -21.63 3.29
C LEU A 131 -6.85 -21.13 3.44
N LEU A 132 -7.05 -19.99 4.12
CA LEU A 132 -8.37 -19.36 4.25
C LEU A 132 -8.90 -18.87 2.90
N GLU A 133 -8.06 -18.22 2.10
CA GLU A 133 -8.44 -17.76 0.76
C GLU A 133 -8.83 -18.94 -0.13
N LEU A 134 -8.07 -20.02 -0.10
CA LEU A 134 -8.34 -21.22 -0.88
C LEU A 134 -9.71 -21.83 -0.56
N ASP A 135 -10.06 -21.90 0.73
CA ASP A 135 -11.36 -22.41 1.16
C ASP A 135 -12.49 -21.43 0.84
N TYR A 136 -12.27 -20.12 1.02
CA TYR A 136 -13.23 -19.08 0.65
C TYR A 136 -13.59 -19.12 -0.84
N GLN A 137 -12.58 -19.21 -1.72
CA GLN A 137 -12.80 -19.32 -3.17
C GLN A 137 -13.55 -20.60 -3.53
N SER A 138 -13.29 -21.69 -2.80
CA SER A 138 -14.01 -22.96 -2.99
C SER A 138 -15.48 -22.85 -2.57
N LEU A 139 -15.79 -22.14 -1.48
CA LEU A 139 -17.16 -21.87 -1.04
C LEU A 139 -17.90 -20.91 -1.97
N LYS A 140 -17.25 -19.86 -2.48
CA LYS A 140 -17.85 -18.90 -3.42
C LYS A 140 -18.30 -19.57 -4.72
N ARG A 141 -17.65 -20.67 -5.10
CA ARG A 141 -18.02 -21.51 -6.24
C ARG A 141 -19.14 -22.52 -5.93
N SER A 142 -19.54 -22.66 -4.68
CA SER A 142 -20.63 -23.53 -4.25
C SER A 142 -21.96 -22.78 -4.21
N GLU A 143 -23.08 -23.47 -4.44
CA GLU A 143 -24.42 -22.88 -4.42
C GLU A 143 -24.96 -22.59 -3.00
N LYS A 144 -24.16 -22.78 -1.94
CA LYS A 144 -24.60 -22.68 -0.54
C LYS A 144 -24.46 -21.26 0.03
N THR A 145 -25.35 -20.36 -0.38
CA THR A 145 -25.34 -18.93 -0.02
C THR A 145 -25.29 -18.67 1.50
N LYS A 146 -26.15 -19.31 2.31
CA LYS A 146 -26.17 -19.10 3.78
C LYS A 146 -24.86 -19.46 4.47
N LEU A 147 -24.19 -20.52 4.03
CA LEU A 147 -22.89 -20.95 4.58
C LEU A 147 -21.80 -19.96 4.18
N LEU A 148 -21.82 -19.51 2.92
CA LEU A 148 -20.89 -18.52 2.40
C LEU A 148 -20.98 -17.21 3.21
N ASP A 149 -22.19 -16.73 3.52
CA ASP A 149 -22.38 -15.50 4.29
C ASP A 149 -21.81 -15.61 5.70
N LYS A 150 -22.07 -16.73 6.41
CA LYS A 150 -21.49 -16.98 7.73
C LYS A 150 -19.96 -17.04 7.67
N TYR A 151 -19.43 -17.79 6.70
CA TYR A 151 -17.99 -17.95 6.54
C TYR A 151 -17.33 -16.63 6.16
N LYS A 152 -17.98 -15.77 5.36
CA LYS A 152 -17.47 -14.46 4.95
C LYS A 152 -17.17 -13.56 6.16
N THR A 153 -18.05 -13.53 7.16
CA THR A 153 -17.83 -12.74 8.38
C THR A 153 -16.60 -13.24 9.16
N PHE A 154 -16.51 -14.55 9.36
CA PHE A 154 -15.34 -15.19 9.98
C PHE A 154 -14.05 -14.89 9.18
N TYR A 155 -14.08 -15.10 7.87
CA TYR A 155 -12.97 -14.87 6.94
C TYR A 155 -12.44 -13.44 7.02
N ILE A 156 -13.31 -12.44 6.95
CA ILE A 156 -12.93 -11.02 7.04
C ILE A 156 -12.22 -10.75 8.38
N LYS A 157 -12.74 -11.29 9.48
CA LYS A 157 -12.17 -11.07 10.80
C LYS A 157 -10.77 -11.68 10.93
N GLU A 158 -10.60 -12.92 10.48
CA GLU A 158 -9.30 -13.58 10.53
C GLU A 158 -8.30 -12.94 9.57
N MET A 159 -8.73 -12.55 8.37
CA MET A 159 -7.89 -11.79 7.44
C MET A 159 -7.43 -10.47 8.05
N ASP A 160 -8.31 -9.71 8.71
CA ASP A 160 -7.92 -8.49 9.43
C ASP A 160 -6.78 -8.75 10.43
N VAL A 161 -6.87 -9.83 11.22
CA VAL A 161 -5.85 -10.20 12.20
C VAL A 161 -4.53 -10.60 11.52
N LEU A 162 -4.60 -11.42 10.47
CA LEU A 162 -3.43 -11.94 9.77
C LEU A 162 -2.67 -10.84 9.01
N TYR A 163 -3.36 -9.99 8.24
CA TYR A 163 -2.72 -8.87 7.54
C TYR A 163 -2.16 -7.84 8.52
N LYS A 164 -2.84 -7.57 9.65
CA LYS A 164 -2.29 -6.72 10.73
C LYS A 164 -1.03 -7.32 11.35
N GLY A 165 -1.00 -8.62 11.59
CA GLY A 165 0.17 -9.33 12.10
C GLY A 165 1.35 -9.27 11.12
N LEU A 166 1.07 -9.48 9.84
CA LEU A 166 2.06 -9.46 8.77
C LEU A 166 2.67 -8.06 8.55
N LEU A 167 1.83 -7.02 8.51
CA LEU A 167 2.31 -5.64 8.41
C LEU A 167 3.10 -5.21 9.66
N LYS A 168 2.69 -5.67 10.85
CA LYS A 168 3.46 -5.45 12.08
C LYS A 168 4.83 -6.12 12.00
N HIS A 169 4.90 -7.34 11.47
CA HIS A 169 6.17 -8.04 11.27
C HIS A 169 7.12 -7.24 10.36
N TYR A 170 6.66 -6.79 9.19
CA TYR A 170 7.48 -5.98 8.30
C TYR A 170 7.86 -4.62 8.90
N SER A 171 6.96 -4.01 9.67
CA SER A 171 7.23 -2.77 10.40
C SER A 171 8.36 -2.92 11.40
N ILE A 172 8.38 -4.03 12.16
CA ILE A 172 9.47 -4.36 13.08
C ILE A 172 10.76 -4.60 12.28
N LYS A 173 10.69 -5.36 11.19
CA LYS A 173 11.85 -5.66 10.34
C LYS A 173 12.50 -4.39 9.79
N LEU A 174 11.72 -3.37 9.42
CA LEU A 174 12.26 -2.07 8.97
C LEU A 174 12.96 -1.27 10.07
N ALA A 175 12.64 -1.53 11.35
CA ALA A 175 13.33 -0.91 12.47
C ALA A 175 14.70 -1.55 12.74
N ASP A 176 14.94 -2.77 12.25
CA ASP A 176 16.24 -3.43 12.37
C ASP A 176 17.30 -2.77 11.47
N ASN A 177 18.57 -2.98 11.80
CA ASN A 177 19.72 -2.51 11.01
C ASN A 177 19.89 -3.34 9.72
N LEU A 178 18.94 -3.17 8.81
CA LEU A 178 18.92 -3.83 7.50
C LEU A 178 19.86 -3.15 6.50
N THR A 179 20.40 -3.96 5.58
CA THR A 179 21.08 -3.46 4.37
C THR A 179 20.09 -2.71 3.46
N TYR A 180 20.61 -1.89 2.54
CA TYR A 180 19.77 -1.13 1.62
C TYR A 180 18.82 -2.03 0.79
N GLY A 181 19.34 -3.13 0.22
CA GLY A 181 18.54 -4.06 -0.59
C GLY A 181 17.42 -4.72 0.22
N THR A 182 17.71 -5.17 1.43
CA THR A 182 16.71 -5.79 2.31
C THR A 182 15.63 -4.79 2.76
N LYS A 183 15.97 -3.49 2.90
CA LYS A 183 14.98 -2.44 3.16
C LYS A 183 14.06 -2.25 1.96
N GLU A 184 14.60 -2.21 0.74
CA GLU A 184 13.82 -2.08 -0.49
C GLU A 184 12.83 -3.23 -0.67
N GLU A 185 13.30 -4.46 -0.47
CA GLU A 185 12.44 -5.65 -0.47
C GLU A 185 11.33 -5.55 0.59
N THR A 186 11.66 -5.10 1.79
CA THR A 186 10.67 -4.97 2.87
C THR A 186 9.62 -3.89 2.55
N TYR A 187 10.00 -2.76 1.96
CA TYR A 187 9.03 -1.77 1.47
C TYR A 187 8.09 -2.39 0.42
N ASN A 188 8.65 -3.12 -0.55
CA ASN A 188 7.85 -3.78 -1.59
C ASN A 188 6.88 -4.82 -0.98
N LYS A 189 7.32 -5.58 0.04
CA LYS A 189 6.45 -6.51 0.78
C LYS A 189 5.31 -5.77 1.50
N ILE A 190 5.56 -4.61 2.10
CA ILE A 190 4.51 -3.78 2.72
C ILE A 190 3.49 -3.34 1.67
N PHE A 191 3.92 -2.73 0.58
CA PHE A 191 3.01 -2.26 -0.48
C PHE A 191 2.18 -3.40 -1.06
N ALA A 192 2.82 -4.53 -1.39
CA ALA A 192 2.13 -5.71 -1.91
C ALA A 192 1.09 -6.26 -0.92
N THR A 193 1.41 -6.28 0.37
CA THR A 193 0.51 -6.79 1.41
C THR A 193 -0.69 -5.87 1.63
N VAL A 194 -0.48 -4.56 1.59
CA VAL A 194 -1.57 -3.57 1.65
C VAL A 194 -2.45 -3.68 0.41
N GLU A 195 -1.86 -3.78 -0.78
CA GLU A 195 -2.57 -3.96 -2.05
C GLU A 195 -3.43 -5.23 -2.03
N GLU A 196 -2.86 -6.37 -1.63
CA GLU A 196 -3.55 -7.65 -1.53
C GLU A 196 -4.77 -7.56 -0.60
N TYR A 197 -4.63 -6.93 0.56
CA TYR A 197 -5.76 -6.69 1.46
C TYR A 197 -6.84 -5.80 0.82
N ILE A 198 -6.43 -4.72 0.16
CA ILE A 198 -7.34 -3.77 -0.49
C ILE A 198 -8.09 -4.42 -1.65
N VAL A 199 -7.47 -5.33 -2.39
CA VAL A 199 -8.11 -6.04 -3.51
C VAL A 199 -9.01 -7.16 -3.02
N ASN A 200 -8.58 -7.92 -2.01
CA ASN A 200 -9.24 -9.19 -1.66
C ASN A 200 -10.19 -9.10 -0.45
N VAL A 201 -9.92 -8.20 0.50
CA VAL A 201 -10.65 -8.16 1.79
C VAL A 201 -11.52 -6.92 1.90
N LEU A 202 -10.98 -5.75 1.53
CA LEU A 202 -11.70 -4.48 1.67
C LEU A 202 -13.05 -4.43 0.92
N PRO A 203 -13.20 -4.98 -0.31
CA PRO A 203 -14.48 -5.00 -1.02
C PRO A 203 -15.53 -5.81 -0.26
N LEU A 204 -15.12 -6.93 0.36
CA LEU A 204 -16.00 -7.77 1.16
C LEU A 204 -16.51 -7.03 2.41
N LYS A 205 -15.70 -6.12 2.98
CA LYS A 205 -16.07 -5.27 4.12
C LYS A 205 -17.06 -4.19 3.70
N PHE A 206 -16.90 -3.59 2.53
CA PHE A 206 -17.89 -2.63 2.00
C PHE A 206 -19.26 -3.28 1.78
N GLU A 207 -19.29 -4.54 1.33
CA GLU A 207 -20.54 -5.30 1.18
C GLU A 207 -21.24 -5.56 2.53
N GLN A 208 -20.48 -5.70 3.64
CA GLN A 208 -21.04 -6.00 4.97
C GLN A 208 -21.36 -4.74 5.79
N ASN A 209 -20.60 -3.66 5.64
CA ASN A 209 -20.69 -2.47 6.50
C ASN A 209 -20.67 -1.18 5.68
N LYS A 210 -21.79 -0.43 5.70
CA LYS A 210 -21.92 0.92 5.13
C LYS A 210 -21.64 2.03 6.16
N SER A 211 -20.62 1.88 7.01
CA SER A 211 -20.33 2.90 8.04
C SER A 211 -19.78 4.20 7.43
N LYS A 212 -19.92 5.32 8.16
CA LYS A 212 -19.37 6.64 7.77
C LYS A 212 -17.83 6.64 7.65
N GLU A 213 -17.11 5.80 8.39
CA GLU A 213 -15.65 5.69 8.29
C GLU A 213 -15.20 5.18 6.91
N TYR A 214 -16.02 4.33 6.27
CA TYR A 214 -15.72 3.81 4.95
C TYR A 214 -15.93 4.84 3.83
N ALA A 215 -16.69 5.91 4.06
CA ALA A 215 -16.89 6.95 3.04
C ALA A 215 -15.59 7.65 2.65
N GLN A 216 -14.73 7.96 3.63
CA GLN A 216 -13.41 8.57 3.38
C GLN A 216 -12.42 7.57 2.77
N ILE A 217 -12.59 6.27 3.00
CA ILE A 217 -11.74 5.23 2.40
C ILE A 217 -12.18 4.96 0.96
N LEU A 218 -13.48 5.12 0.66
CA LEU A 218 -14.07 4.83 -0.64
C LEU A 218 -13.51 5.73 -1.75
N GLU A 219 -13.26 7.01 -1.48
CA GLU A 219 -12.67 7.93 -2.46
C GLU A 219 -11.24 7.49 -2.86
N ASP A 220 -10.38 7.25 -1.87
CA ASP A 220 -9.02 6.76 -2.11
C ASP A 220 -9.03 5.40 -2.81
N TYR A 221 -9.95 4.52 -2.42
CA TYR A 221 -10.16 3.21 -3.04
C TYR A 221 -10.56 3.33 -4.51
N ASN A 222 -11.52 4.21 -4.86
CA ASN A 222 -11.91 4.47 -6.24
C ASN A 222 -10.75 5.03 -7.09
N ASN A 223 -9.86 5.82 -6.47
CA ASN A 223 -8.66 6.29 -7.14
C ASN A 223 -7.65 5.14 -7.35
N PHE A 224 -7.51 4.24 -6.38
CA PHE A 224 -6.70 3.02 -6.52
C PHE A 224 -7.20 2.12 -7.65
N GLU A 225 -8.52 1.97 -7.83
CA GLU A 225 -9.09 1.07 -8.86
C GLU A 225 -8.62 1.38 -10.27
N LYS A 226 -8.34 2.65 -10.59
CA LYS A 226 -7.80 3.07 -11.89
C LYS A 226 -6.47 2.38 -12.23
N PHE A 227 -5.73 1.94 -11.21
CA PHE A 227 -4.43 1.26 -11.35
C PHE A 227 -4.55 -0.27 -11.39
N THR A 228 -5.75 -0.84 -11.26
CA THR A 228 -5.96 -2.30 -11.30
C THR A 228 -6.08 -2.84 -12.74
N VAL A 229 -6.21 -1.94 -13.73
CA VAL A 229 -6.44 -2.30 -15.13
C VAL A 229 -5.28 -1.80 -16.00
N GLY A 230 -4.73 -2.69 -16.83
CA GLY A 230 -3.69 -2.35 -17.80
C GLY A 230 -2.28 -2.43 -17.26
N LYS A 231 -1.30 -2.12 -18.12
CA LYS A 231 0.12 -2.13 -17.77
C LYS A 231 0.51 -0.77 -17.21
N LEU A 232 0.88 -0.74 -15.93
CA LEU A 232 1.34 0.47 -15.24
C LEU A 232 2.79 0.80 -15.59
N ASP A 233 3.08 2.09 -15.79
CA ASP A 233 4.47 2.56 -15.87
C ASP A 233 5.06 2.84 -14.47
N GLN A 234 6.32 3.28 -14.40
CA GLN A 234 6.97 3.55 -13.11
C GLN A 234 6.30 4.69 -12.33
N ASN A 235 5.80 5.72 -13.03
CA ASN A 235 5.10 6.83 -12.40
C ASN A 235 3.78 6.33 -11.79
N ASP A 236 3.03 5.54 -12.56
CA ASP A 236 1.76 4.96 -12.12
C ASP A 236 1.95 4.04 -10.90
N ASN A 237 3.02 3.24 -10.87
CA ASN A 237 3.31 2.38 -9.72
C ASN A 237 3.62 3.18 -8.45
N ILE A 238 4.30 4.32 -8.57
CA ILE A 238 4.59 5.18 -7.41
C ILE A 238 3.30 5.89 -6.94
N GLU A 239 2.46 6.38 -7.86
CA GLU A 239 1.16 6.97 -7.51
C GLU A 239 0.23 5.94 -6.85
N LYS A 240 0.19 4.72 -7.38
CA LYS A 240 -0.53 3.59 -6.75
C LYS A 240 -0.05 3.37 -5.32
N ASN A 241 1.26 3.27 -5.11
CA ASN A 241 1.84 3.04 -3.78
C ASN A 241 1.57 4.19 -2.80
N MET A 242 1.50 5.43 -3.28
CA MET A 242 1.09 6.58 -2.48
C MET A 242 -0.35 6.42 -1.99
N ILE A 243 -1.29 6.09 -2.88
CA ILE A 243 -2.70 5.88 -2.53
C ILE A 243 -2.86 4.70 -1.56
N LEU A 244 -2.12 3.61 -1.79
CA LEU A 244 -2.08 2.47 -0.85
C LEU A 244 -1.66 2.90 0.55
N LEU A 245 -0.67 3.80 0.69
CA LEU A 245 -0.29 4.33 2.00
C LEU A 245 -1.39 5.17 2.63
N SER A 246 -2.04 6.05 1.86
CA SER A 246 -3.14 6.88 2.37
C SER A 246 -4.28 6.02 2.92
N ILE A 247 -4.64 4.93 2.22
CA ILE A 247 -5.63 3.95 2.71
C ILE A 247 -5.09 3.20 3.95
N SER A 248 -3.83 2.75 3.92
CA SER A 248 -3.22 2.00 5.02
C SER A 248 -3.18 2.79 6.33
N ARG A 249 -3.04 4.12 6.28
CA ARG A 249 -3.06 5.00 7.45
C ARG A 249 -4.41 5.01 8.16
N LYS A 250 -5.50 4.70 7.46
CA LYS A 250 -6.86 4.58 8.03
C LYS A 250 -7.11 3.17 8.57
N LEU A 251 -6.56 2.13 7.93
CA LEU A 251 -6.85 0.73 8.23
C LEU A 251 -5.89 0.07 9.25
N PHE A 252 -4.62 0.48 9.25
CA PHE A 252 -3.52 -0.24 9.88
C PHE A 252 -2.68 0.63 10.83
N THR A 253 -3.28 1.63 11.48
CA THR A 253 -2.57 2.60 12.35
C THR A 253 -1.59 1.98 13.35
N HIS A 254 -1.94 0.85 13.96
CA HIS A 254 -1.13 0.13 14.94
C HIS A 254 -0.15 -0.89 14.33
N SER A 255 -0.48 -1.41 13.15
CA SER A 255 0.32 -2.44 12.46
C SER A 255 1.33 -1.86 11.48
N LEU A 256 1.05 -0.66 10.98
CA LEU A 256 1.94 0.18 10.19
C LEU A 256 2.06 1.54 10.90
N PRO A 257 2.90 1.61 11.97
CA PRO A 257 3.05 2.81 12.79
C PRO A 257 3.48 4.03 11.96
N LEU A 258 3.22 5.23 12.50
CA LEU A 258 3.50 6.49 11.80
C LEU A 258 4.95 6.59 11.30
N ILE A 259 5.92 6.15 12.11
CA ILE A 259 7.35 6.15 11.75
C ILE A 259 7.64 5.29 10.52
N VAL A 260 7.00 4.13 10.40
CA VAL A 260 7.17 3.22 9.26
C VAL A 260 6.48 3.78 8.03
N ALA A 261 5.29 4.36 8.20
CA ALA A 261 4.60 5.05 7.10
C ALA A 261 5.45 6.22 6.57
N GLU A 262 6.05 7.03 7.45
CA GLU A 262 6.99 8.10 7.08
C GLU A 262 8.17 7.56 6.26
N GLN A 263 8.78 6.45 6.67
CA GLN A 263 9.84 5.81 5.89
C GLN A 263 9.36 5.39 4.49
N CYS A 264 8.15 4.85 4.37
CA CYS A 264 7.56 4.47 3.08
C CYS A 264 7.34 5.71 2.19
N TYR A 265 6.84 6.82 2.72
CA TYR A 265 6.72 8.07 1.97
C TYR A 265 8.08 8.63 1.55
N ILE A 266 9.09 8.59 2.43
CA ILE A 266 10.46 9.00 2.09
C ILE A 266 11.03 8.14 0.97
N LYS A 267 10.73 6.83 0.96
CA LYS A 267 11.09 5.93 -0.15
C LYS A 267 10.42 6.38 -1.45
N LEU A 268 9.10 6.61 -1.47
CA LEU A 268 8.40 7.06 -2.68
C LEU A 268 8.93 8.42 -3.19
N LEU A 269 9.25 9.36 -2.29
CA LEU A 269 9.89 10.62 -2.66
C LEU A 269 11.26 10.40 -3.34
N LYS A 270 12.07 9.44 -2.85
CA LYS A 270 13.35 9.09 -3.49
C LYS A 270 13.14 8.45 -4.86
N ASP A 271 12.15 7.57 -5.00
CA ASP A 271 11.83 6.93 -6.27
C ASP A 271 11.40 7.95 -7.33
N VAL A 272 10.50 8.88 -6.98
CA VAL A 272 10.05 9.92 -7.94
C VAL A 272 11.19 10.87 -8.29
N ARG A 273 12.04 11.28 -7.35
CA ARG A 273 13.21 12.11 -7.68
C ARG A 273 14.15 11.41 -8.64
N SER A 274 14.36 10.11 -8.46
CA SER A 274 15.19 9.29 -9.38
C SER A 274 14.52 9.20 -10.74
N LEU A 275 13.20 8.98 -10.79
CA LEU A 275 12.42 8.95 -12.03
C LEU A 275 12.49 10.28 -12.80
N ILE A 276 12.40 11.42 -12.13
CA ILE A 276 12.55 12.75 -12.75
C ILE A 276 13.93 12.89 -13.41
N VAL A 277 14.98 12.43 -12.73
CA VAL A 277 16.37 12.54 -13.19
C VAL A 277 16.66 11.60 -14.35
N ASP A 278 16.13 10.39 -14.33
CA ASP A 278 16.39 9.36 -15.34
C ASP A 278 15.53 9.54 -16.60
N THR A 279 14.41 10.26 -16.49
CA THR A 279 13.49 10.50 -17.60
C THR A 279 14.04 11.54 -18.57
N LYS A 280 14.30 11.11 -19.82
CA LYS A 280 14.73 11.98 -20.92
C LYS A 280 13.58 12.70 -21.64
N VAL A 281 12.36 12.17 -21.52
CA VAL A 281 11.18 12.71 -22.22
C VAL A 281 10.52 13.77 -21.35
N VAL A 282 10.56 15.04 -21.80
CA VAL A 282 10.04 16.21 -21.06
C VAL A 282 8.62 15.98 -20.53
N ARG A 283 7.69 15.51 -21.37
CA ARG A 283 6.30 15.23 -20.93
C ARG A 283 6.21 14.21 -19.78
N LYS A 284 7.07 13.19 -19.77
CA LYS A 284 7.09 12.19 -18.68
C LYS A 284 7.78 12.75 -17.43
N GLN A 285 8.80 13.59 -17.61
CA GLN A 285 9.48 14.28 -16.52
C GLN A 285 8.54 15.25 -15.80
N GLU A 286 7.72 16.00 -16.54
CA GLU A 286 6.68 16.88 -15.97
C GLU A 286 5.58 16.09 -15.24
N LYS A 287 5.21 14.91 -15.74
CA LYS A 287 4.30 14.00 -15.01
C LYS A 287 4.90 13.51 -13.69
N ALA A 288 6.15 13.05 -13.71
CA ALA A 288 6.87 12.64 -12.51
C ALA A 288 7.04 13.79 -11.52
N TYR A 289 7.31 15.00 -12.00
CA TYR A 289 7.35 16.21 -11.20
C TYR A 289 6.00 16.55 -10.57
N SER A 290 4.91 16.45 -11.34
CA SER A 290 3.56 16.63 -10.81
C SER A 290 3.24 15.62 -9.70
N LEU A 291 3.69 14.36 -9.86
CA LEU A 291 3.57 13.33 -8.82
C LEU A 291 4.43 13.65 -7.58
N LEU A 292 5.63 14.21 -7.77
CA LEU A 292 6.47 14.66 -6.65
C LEU A 292 5.74 15.70 -5.81
N ILE A 293 5.12 16.71 -6.44
CA ILE A 293 4.35 17.75 -5.73
C ILE A 293 3.23 17.13 -4.91
N LYS A 294 2.43 16.22 -5.50
CA LYS A 294 1.39 15.47 -4.79
C LYS A 294 1.95 14.68 -3.59
N LEU A 295 3.06 13.97 -3.78
CA LEU A 295 3.71 13.20 -2.70
C LEU A 295 4.20 14.10 -1.57
N ILE A 296 4.75 15.27 -1.88
CA ILE A 296 5.18 16.27 -0.89
C ILE A 296 3.97 16.76 -0.09
N GLU A 297 2.83 16.99 -0.76
CA GLU A 297 1.58 17.36 -0.09
C GLU A 297 1.08 16.24 0.83
N GLU A 298 0.94 15.00 0.33
CA GLU A 298 0.52 13.84 1.12
C GLU A 298 1.42 13.65 2.35
N TYR A 299 2.74 13.68 2.16
CA TYR A 299 3.69 13.48 3.23
C TYR A 299 3.69 14.62 4.26
N ASN A 300 3.80 15.88 3.83
CA ASN A 300 3.91 16.97 4.80
C ASN A 300 2.54 17.35 5.38
N ILE A 301 1.49 17.37 4.57
CA ILE A 301 0.19 17.91 4.97
C ILE A 301 -0.71 16.84 5.54
N LYS A 302 -0.84 15.66 4.92
CA LYS A 302 -1.74 14.61 5.42
C LYS A 302 -1.10 13.73 6.49
N LEU A 303 0.21 13.46 6.39
CA LEU A 303 0.92 12.62 7.36
C LEU A 303 1.56 13.43 8.49
N LEU A 304 2.52 14.32 8.20
CA LEU A 304 3.32 14.99 9.24
C LEU A 304 2.51 15.99 10.09
N SER A 305 1.39 16.52 9.60
CA SER A 305 0.51 17.36 10.41
C SER A 305 -0.07 16.65 11.63
N THR A 306 -0.17 15.32 11.57
CA THR A 306 -0.62 14.46 12.67
C THR A 306 0.51 14.00 13.59
N LYS A 307 1.76 14.36 13.28
CA LYS A 307 2.96 13.91 14.02
C LYS A 307 3.14 14.68 15.32
N ILE A 308 2.94 13.97 16.43
CA ILE A 308 3.10 14.52 17.79
C ILE A 308 4.56 14.43 18.25
N TYR A 309 5.21 13.28 18.03
CA TYR A 309 6.56 13.01 18.48
C TYR A 309 7.59 13.23 17.38
N TRP A 310 8.69 13.91 17.72
CA TRP A 310 9.81 14.23 16.85
C TRP A 310 11.10 13.83 17.56
N ASP A 311 11.93 13.02 16.91
CA ASP A 311 13.20 12.55 17.49
C ASP A 311 14.15 13.72 17.77
N LYS A 312 14.13 14.73 16.90
CA LYS A 312 14.95 15.94 17.02
C LYS A 312 14.06 17.19 17.16
N PRO A 313 14.30 18.05 18.16
CA PRO A 313 13.59 19.32 18.29
C PRO A 313 13.75 20.24 17.07
N SER A 314 14.93 20.23 16.43
CA SER A 314 15.20 21.01 15.21
C SER A 314 14.22 20.68 14.08
N ASP A 315 13.99 19.39 13.82
CA ASP A 315 13.14 18.92 12.73
C ASP A 315 11.69 19.36 12.95
N ARG A 316 11.27 19.41 14.22
CA ARG A 316 9.96 19.93 14.63
C ARG A 316 9.83 21.43 14.37
N GLU A 317 10.87 22.21 14.67
CA GLU A 317 10.88 23.65 14.45
C GLU A 317 10.87 23.98 12.96
N GLU A 318 11.70 23.31 12.16
CA GLU A 318 11.69 23.42 10.70
C GLU A 318 10.31 23.11 10.11
N TYR A 319 9.66 22.03 10.58
CA TYR A 319 8.32 21.68 10.15
C TYR A 319 7.28 22.73 10.57
N LYS A 320 7.37 23.31 11.77
CA LYS A 320 6.48 24.39 12.21
C LYS A 320 6.59 25.63 11.34
N GLU A 321 7.80 26.00 10.93
CA GLU A 321 8.00 27.13 10.00
C GLU A 321 7.39 26.85 8.63
N PHE A 322 7.61 25.64 8.11
CA PHE A 322 6.98 25.19 6.87
C PHE A 322 5.44 25.23 6.98
N TRP A 323 4.88 24.69 8.06
CA TRP A 323 3.45 24.62 8.30
C TRP A 323 2.80 26.00 8.36
N LYS A 324 3.43 26.96 9.06
CA LYS A 324 2.95 28.35 9.11
C LYS A 324 2.93 29.01 7.73
N LYS A 325 3.94 28.77 6.90
CA LYS A 325 3.98 29.28 5.51
C LYS A 325 2.87 28.65 4.67
N TYR A 326 2.70 27.33 4.77
CA TYR A 326 1.64 26.62 4.09
C TYR A 326 0.24 27.15 4.48
N GLN A 327 -0.02 27.37 5.77
CA GLN A 327 -1.29 27.90 6.25
C GLN A 327 -1.64 29.25 5.62
N LYS A 328 -0.68 30.18 5.57
CA LYS A 328 -0.87 31.48 4.91
C LYS A 328 -1.21 31.34 3.43
N ILE A 329 -0.50 30.47 2.72
CA ILE A 329 -0.77 30.22 1.29
C ILE A 329 -2.15 29.57 1.13
N SER A 330 -2.55 28.68 2.04
CA SER A 330 -3.84 27.97 1.96
C SER A 330 -5.06 28.86 2.06
N GLU A 331 -4.93 30.07 2.63
CA GLU A 331 -5.99 31.09 2.64
C GLU A 331 -6.35 31.59 1.23
N LEU A 332 -5.42 31.50 0.27
CA LEU A 332 -5.65 31.87 -1.13
C LEU A 332 -6.47 30.83 -1.90
N LYS A 333 -6.64 29.62 -1.35
CA LYS A 333 -7.35 28.52 -2.00
C LYS A 333 -8.84 28.86 -2.15
N GLY A 334 -9.33 28.84 -3.39
CA GLY A 334 -10.70 29.24 -3.72
C GLY A 334 -10.89 30.72 -4.02
N ILE A 335 -9.92 31.58 -3.67
CA ILE A 335 -9.92 33.02 -3.98
C ILE A 335 -9.08 33.27 -5.24
N ASN A 336 -7.81 32.86 -5.20
CA ASN A 336 -6.87 32.97 -6.32
C ASN A 336 -6.13 31.64 -6.51
N ASN A 337 -6.77 30.70 -7.19
CA ASN A 337 -6.24 29.35 -7.38
C ASN A 337 -4.92 29.32 -8.19
N ALA A 338 -4.72 30.28 -9.10
CA ALA A 338 -3.49 30.35 -9.88
C ALA A 338 -2.29 30.70 -8.98
N GLU A 339 -2.43 31.78 -8.20
CA GLU A 339 -1.41 32.21 -7.24
C GLU A 339 -1.19 31.18 -6.12
N TYR A 340 -2.26 30.55 -5.65
CA TYR A 340 -2.17 29.45 -4.68
C TYR A 340 -1.28 28.30 -5.19
N ASN A 341 -1.53 27.82 -6.42
CA ASN A 341 -0.78 26.71 -6.99
C ASN A 341 0.70 27.06 -7.17
N GLU A 342 1.00 28.26 -7.67
CA GLU A 342 2.37 28.74 -7.87
C GLU A 342 3.13 28.88 -6.54
N GLN A 343 2.53 29.51 -5.54
CA GLN A 343 3.17 29.70 -4.23
C GLN A 343 3.36 28.38 -3.48
N ILE A 344 2.42 27.43 -3.58
CA ILE A 344 2.58 26.10 -3.01
C ILE A 344 3.75 25.37 -3.67
N GLU A 345 3.82 25.40 -5.00
CA GLU A 345 4.88 24.73 -5.73
C GLU A 345 6.25 25.27 -5.32
N ILE A 346 6.39 26.61 -5.25
CA ILE A 346 7.61 27.26 -4.77
C ILE A 346 7.95 26.82 -3.34
N LEU A 347 6.97 26.82 -2.43
CA LEU A 347 7.19 26.42 -1.03
C LEU A 347 7.68 24.97 -0.94
N PHE A 348 7.03 24.06 -1.65
CA PHE A 348 7.31 22.63 -1.65
C PHE A 348 8.70 22.33 -2.21
N ILE A 349 9.03 22.87 -3.38
CA ILE A 349 10.34 22.67 -4.01
C ILE A 349 11.46 23.34 -3.21
N THR A 350 11.22 24.54 -2.67
CA THR A 350 12.24 25.20 -1.82
C THR A 350 12.54 24.39 -0.57
N ASN A 351 11.51 23.83 0.08
CA ASN A 351 11.69 23.00 1.27
C ASN A 351 12.37 21.66 0.92
N ASP A 352 11.97 21.03 -0.18
CA ASP A 352 12.57 19.77 -0.62
C ASP A 352 14.03 19.95 -1.05
N LEU A 353 14.33 21.09 -1.69
CA LEU A 353 15.68 21.49 -2.08
C LEU A 353 16.63 21.54 -0.87
N LYS A 354 16.20 22.09 0.27
CA LYS A 354 16.98 22.08 1.52
C LYS A 354 17.31 20.67 1.98
N LYS A 355 16.37 19.72 1.85
CA LYS A 355 16.57 18.33 2.26
C LYS A 355 17.57 17.60 1.37
N VAL A 356 17.53 17.83 0.05
CA VAL A 356 18.47 17.18 -0.88
C VAL A 356 19.89 17.78 -0.83
N TYR A 357 20.04 19.04 -0.37
CA TYR A 357 21.36 19.64 -0.13
C TYR A 357 22.19 18.93 0.94
N ALA A 358 21.56 18.15 1.83
CA ALA A 358 22.29 17.33 2.80
C ALA A 358 23.29 16.34 2.16
N ASN A 359 23.12 16.01 0.87
CA ASN A 359 24.10 15.24 0.10
C ASN A 359 24.15 15.74 -1.36
N GLU A 360 24.81 16.88 -1.55
CA GLU A 360 24.90 17.56 -2.85
C GLU A 360 25.45 16.65 -3.95
N ASN A 361 26.52 15.90 -3.66
CA ASN A 361 27.18 15.02 -4.63
C ASN A 361 26.24 13.93 -5.16
N LYS A 362 25.38 13.37 -4.29
CA LYS A 362 24.39 12.38 -4.71
C LYS A 362 23.25 13.01 -5.51
N TYR A 363 22.79 14.19 -5.09
CA TYR A 363 21.56 14.81 -5.57
C TYR A 363 21.77 15.97 -6.56
N TYR A 364 22.99 16.16 -7.09
CA TYR A 364 23.31 17.32 -7.96
C TYR A 364 22.35 17.49 -9.16
N LYS A 365 21.88 16.39 -9.76
CA LYS A 365 20.95 16.43 -10.90
C LYS A 365 19.58 16.94 -10.49
N ILE A 366 19.02 16.45 -9.38
CA ILE A 366 17.71 16.91 -8.89
C ILE A 366 17.80 18.34 -8.32
N ILE A 367 18.92 18.69 -7.67
CA ILE A 367 19.20 20.06 -7.24
C ILE A 367 19.19 21.02 -8.44
N LYS A 368 19.86 20.65 -9.53
CA LYS A 368 19.86 21.45 -10.77
C LYS A 368 18.44 21.58 -11.34
N PHE A 369 17.68 20.48 -11.38
CA PHE A 369 16.29 20.49 -11.84
C PHE A 369 15.41 21.44 -11.01
N TYR A 370 15.47 21.36 -9.67
CA TYR A 370 14.73 22.26 -8.78
C TYR A 370 15.12 23.72 -8.94
N LYS A 371 16.41 24.03 -9.07
CA LYS A 371 16.85 25.41 -9.34
C LYS A 371 16.26 25.95 -10.63
N ASN A 372 16.26 25.15 -11.70
CA ASN A 372 15.66 25.53 -12.97
C ASN A 372 14.15 25.79 -12.81
N LYS A 373 13.42 24.92 -12.10
CA LYS A 373 11.99 25.13 -11.80
C LYS A 373 11.74 26.40 -11.00
N LEU A 374 12.55 26.68 -9.98
CA LEU A 374 12.44 27.93 -9.22
C LEU A 374 12.76 29.18 -10.05
N VAL A 375 13.63 29.07 -11.07
CA VAL A 375 13.87 30.15 -12.04
C VAL A 375 12.66 30.32 -12.97
N GLU A 376 12.07 29.23 -13.46
CA GLU A 376 10.85 29.25 -14.29
C GLU A 376 9.66 29.89 -13.54
N LEU A 377 9.54 29.61 -12.23
CA LEU A 377 8.53 30.18 -11.34
C LEU A 377 8.89 31.59 -10.82
N GLY A 378 9.97 32.23 -11.31
CA GLY A 378 10.38 33.57 -10.89
C GLY A 378 10.92 33.70 -9.45
N ALA A 379 10.99 32.61 -8.70
CA ALA A 379 11.45 32.56 -7.31
C ALA A 379 12.98 32.59 -7.15
N MET A 380 13.74 32.34 -8.22
CA MET A 380 15.21 32.36 -8.24
C MET A 380 15.74 33.08 -9.48
N ARG A 381 16.82 33.86 -9.33
CA ARG A 381 17.48 34.51 -10.48
C ARG A 381 18.52 33.60 -11.12
N ASN A 382 18.54 33.54 -12.45
CA ASN A 382 19.59 32.87 -13.20
C ASN A 382 20.80 33.81 -13.33
N LEU A 383 21.85 33.56 -12.57
CA LEU A 383 23.12 34.28 -12.70
C LEU A 383 23.93 33.65 -13.84
N LYS A 384 24.16 34.41 -14.92
CA LYS A 384 25.10 33.98 -15.96
C LYS A 384 26.48 33.84 -15.33
N ASN A 385 27.15 32.73 -15.63
CA ASN A 385 28.53 32.48 -15.18
C ASN A 385 29.48 33.43 -15.93
N SER A 386 29.53 34.69 -15.54
CA SER A 386 30.48 35.68 -16.05
C SER A 386 31.76 35.63 -15.25
N PHE A 387 32.43 34.48 -15.24
CA PHE A 387 33.84 34.44 -14.85
C PHE A 387 34.67 34.62 -16.11
N THR A 388 34.92 35.87 -16.49
CA THR A 388 36.04 36.19 -17.38
C THR A 388 37.29 36.08 -16.53
N SER A 389 38.06 35.00 -16.68
CA SER A 389 39.40 34.94 -16.13
C SER A 389 40.23 36.06 -16.75
N ASN A 390 40.36 37.18 -16.05
CA ASN A 390 41.38 38.20 -16.35
C ASN A 390 42.75 37.67 -15.88
N ILE A 391 43.12 36.48 -16.35
CA ILE A 391 44.48 35.99 -16.25
C ILE A 391 45.12 36.34 -17.59
N LYS A 392 45.78 37.51 -17.63
CA LYS A 392 46.87 37.72 -18.56
C LYS A 392 47.85 36.58 -18.35
N LEU A 393 47.80 35.59 -19.24
CA LEU A 393 48.83 34.60 -19.44
C LEU A 393 50.12 35.34 -19.81
N TYR A 394 50.90 35.74 -18.82
CA TYR A 394 52.33 35.86 -19.02
C TYR A 394 52.86 34.42 -19.05
N SER A 395 53.13 33.97 -20.28
CA SER A 395 53.95 32.81 -20.54
C SER A 395 55.27 32.94 -19.77
N LYS A 396 55.45 32.14 -18.72
CA LYS A 396 56.76 31.63 -18.38
C LYS A 396 56.60 30.20 -17.88
N ALA A 397 57.22 29.30 -18.63
CA ALA A 397 57.40 27.91 -18.32
C ALA A 397 57.91 27.76 -16.88
N GLY A 398 57.32 26.82 -16.14
CA GLY A 398 57.67 26.55 -14.76
C GLY A 398 56.95 25.31 -14.30
N THR A 399 57.49 24.16 -14.71
CA THR A 399 57.28 22.84 -14.13
C THR A 399 57.10 22.94 -12.62
N LEU A 400 56.02 22.39 -12.07
CA LEU A 400 56.04 21.80 -10.73
C LEU A 400 54.87 20.82 -10.58
N CYS A 401 55.25 19.56 -10.61
CA CYS A 401 54.47 18.41 -10.23
C CYS A 401 54.59 18.20 -8.71
N LYS A 402 53.56 17.54 -8.13
CA LYS A 402 53.43 16.95 -6.77
C LYS A 402 52.89 17.90 -5.68
N ARG A 403 52.03 17.43 -4.76
CA ARG A 403 51.77 16.06 -4.28
C ARG A 403 50.29 15.86 -3.96
#